data_AF-A0A963JT19-F1
#
_entry.id   AF-A0A963JT19-F1
#
_cell.length_a   1.000
_cell.length_b   1.000
_cell.length_c   1.000
_cell.angle_alpha   90.00
_cell.angle_beta   90.00
_cell.angle_gamma   90.00
#
_symmetry.space_group_name_H-M   'P 1'
#
loop_
_entity.id
_entity.type
_entity.pdbx_description
1 polymer ?
#
loop_
_entity_poly.entity_id
_entity_poly.type
_entity_poly.pdbx_seq_one_letter_code
_entity_poly.pdbx_strand_id
1 'polypeptide(L)'
;IAFGWPRPGPTPYVFDFATSAIARGDLELHRRAGQPLPAGCGVDADGQPSTDPVAVARGAMLAFGGHKGSALSTMVELMAGALIGDWTSRESLAFDDGAGVTPCHGELILAFDPLALGGGDADAQTARAEHLLHAISDQARLPSQRRFTARERSQAEGIAVPAAMYQDIVQLAG
;
A
#
# COMPACT_ATOMS: atom_id res chain seq x y z
N ILE A 1 2.32 -4.55 0.95
CA ILE A 1 1.82 -5.83 1.50
C ILE A 1 0.34 -5.65 1.78
N ALA A 2 -0.48 -6.56 1.26
CA ALA A 2 -1.91 -6.57 1.52
C ALA A 2 -2.33 -7.90 2.16
N PHE A 3 -3.41 -7.86 2.93
CA PHE A 3 -4.03 -9.05 3.51
C PHE A 3 -5.54 -8.86 3.54
N GLY A 4 -6.27 -9.93 3.27
CA GLY A 4 -7.72 -9.98 3.34
C GLY A 4 -8.19 -11.16 4.19
N TRP A 5 -9.24 -10.94 4.97
CA TRP A 5 -9.92 -11.96 5.75
C TRP A 5 -11.43 -11.89 5.48
N PRO A 6 -12.07 -13.02 5.11
CA PRO A 6 -13.50 -13.06 4.85
C PRO A 6 -14.29 -12.83 6.14
N ARG A 7 -15.41 -12.13 6.03
CA ARG A 7 -16.31 -11.84 7.15
C ARG A 7 -17.76 -12.04 6.73
N PRO A 8 -18.68 -12.31 7.66
CA PRO A 8 -20.10 -12.14 7.42
C PRO A 8 -20.40 -10.70 6.99
N GLY A 9 -21.32 -10.54 6.05
CA GLY A 9 -21.75 -9.22 5.55
C GLY A 9 -20.98 -8.72 4.31
N PRO A 10 -21.15 -7.43 3.95
CA PRO A 10 -20.75 -6.93 2.63
C PRO A 10 -19.26 -6.59 2.51
N THR A 11 -18.53 -6.46 3.62
CA THR A 11 -17.16 -5.97 3.62
C THR A 11 -16.20 -6.91 4.34
N PRO A 12 -15.10 -7.35 3.70
CA PRO A 12 -14.06 -8.12 4.37
C PRO A 12 -13.23 -7.26 5.32
N TYR A 13 -12.45 -7.89 6.21
CA TYR A 13 -11.32 -7.21 6.84
C TYR A 13 -10.18 -7.17 5.84
N VAL A 14 -9.65 -6.00 5.53
CA VAL A 14 -8.53 -5.85 4.60
C VAL A 14 -7.56 -4.81 5.13
N PHE A 15 -6.27 -5.01 4.96
CA PHE A 15 -5.30 -3.92 5.02
C PHE A 15 -4.42 -3.93 3.77
N ASP A 16 -3.85 -2.77 3.47
CA ASP A 16 -2.85 -2.59 2.44
C ASP A 16 -1.96 -1.42 2.85
N PHE A 17 -0.65 -1.66 2.91
CA PHE A 17 0.36 -0.64 3.21
C PHE A 17 1.67 -0.90 2.47
N ALA A 18 2.41 0.17 2.23
CA ALA A 18 3.79 0.11 1.79
C ALA A 18 4.72 -0.27 2.95
N THR A 19 5.84 -0.95 2.65
CA THR A 19 6.91 -1.19 3.64
C THR A 19 7.78 0.05 3.89
N SER A 20 7.60 1.10 3.08
CA SER A 20 8.16 2.43 3.32
C SER A 20 7.34 3.25 4.33
N ALA A 21 7.99 4.21 4.98
CA ALA A 21 7.36 5.12 5.94
C ALA A 21 6.34 6.08 5.28
N ILE A 22 6.46 6.30 3.97
CA ILE A 22 5.50 7.00 3.14
C ILE A 22 5.42 6.33 1.76
N ALA A 23 4.25 6.33 1.12
CA ALA A 23 4.10 5.83 -0.24
C ALA A 23 4.76 6.78 -1.25
N ARG A 24 5.30 6.24 -2.35
CA ARG A 24 5.92 7.05 -3.43
C ARG A 24 4.93 8.05 -4.06
N GLY A 25 3.66 7.66 -4.18
CA GLY A 25 2.59 8.54 -4.64
C GLY A 25 2.34 9.72 -3.69
N ASP A 26 2.34 9.47 -2.38
CA ASP A 26 2.18 10.53 -1.39
C ASP A 26 3.38 11.48 -1.39
N LEU A 27 4.61 10.98 -1.56
CA LEU A 27 5.79 11.82 -1.75
C LEU A 27 5.63 12.75 -2.95
N GLU A 28 5.13 12.21 -4.08
CA GLU A 28 4.91 12.98 -5.30
C GLU A 28 3.80 14.04 -5.13
N LEU A 29 2.74 13.73 -4.35
CA LEU A 29 1.72 14.71 -3.99
C LEU A 29 2.30 15.88 -3.19
N HIS A 30 3.14 15.61 -2.19
CA HIS A 30 3.82 16.65 -1.41
C HIS A 30 4.75 17.49 -2.30
N ARG A 31 5.49 16.84 -3.21
CA ARG A 31 6.37 17.50 -4.19
C ARG A 31 5.59 18.48 -5.07
N ARG A 32 4.45 18.05 -5.62
CA ARG A 32 3.59 18.88 -6.48
C ARG A 32 2.92 20.01 -5.70
N ALA A 33 2.57 19.78 -4.44
CA ALA A 33 1.98 20.79 -3.56
C ALA A 33 3.01 21.76 -2.96
N GLY A 34 4.32 21.50 -3.12
CA GLY A 34 5.37 22.28 -2.46
C GLY A 34 5.34 22.17 -0.93
N GLN A 35 4.84 21.06 -0.40
CA GLN A 35 4.67 20.83 1.03
C GLN A 35 5.76 19.91 1.58
N PRO A 36 6.25 20.13 2.82
CA PRO A 36 7.23 19.25 3.44
C PRO A 36 6.62 17.89 3.77
N LEU A 37 7.43 16.84 3.67
CA LEU A 37 7.11 15.50 4.16
C LEU A 37 7.09 15.47 5.69
N PRO A 38 6.34 14.53 6.30
CA PRO A 38 6.51 14.21 7.71
C PRO A 38 7.96 13.82 8.02
N ALA A 39 8.43 14.17 9.21
CA ALA A 39 9.77 13.81 9.66
C ALA A 39 9.94 12.27 9.73
N GLY A 40 11.13 11.78 9.35
CA GLY A 40 11.45 10.36 9.37
C GLY A 40 10.98 9.55 8.15
N CYS A 41 10.45 10.21 7.11
CA CYS A 41 10.04 9.54 5.87
C CYS A 41 11.20 9.19 4.93
N GLY A 42 12.33 9.91 5.01
CA GLY A 42 13.41 9.75 4.06
C GLY A 42 14.70 10.47 4.43
N VAL A 43 15.72 10.24 3.61
CA VAL A 43 17.03 10.89 3.65
C VAL A 43 17.36 11.47 2.27
N ASP A 44 18.23 12.46 2.24
CA ASP A 44 18.79 13.01 0.99
C ASP A 44 19.91 12.12 0.40
N ALA A 45 20.56 12.61 -0.65
CA ALA A 45 21.63 11.89 -1.34
C ALA A 45 22.90 11.69 -0.49
N ASP A 46 23.09 12.50 0.55
CA ASP A 46 24.19 12.39 1.51
C ASP A 46 23.82 11.53 2.73
N GLY A 47 22.61 10.95 2.72
CA GLY A 47 22.07 10.12 3.79
C GLY A 47 21.60 10.91 5.02
N GLN A 48 21.45 12.24 4.92
CA GLN A 48 20.96 13.07 6.02
C GLN A 48 19.42 13.06 6.05
N PRO A 49 18.79 12.97 7.24
CA PRO A 49 17.34 13.06 7.37
C PRO A 49 16.80 14.35 6.74
N SER A 50 15.77 14.23 5.89
CA SER A 50 15.17 15.37 5.21
C SER A 50 13.65 15.30 5.21
N THR A 51 13.04 16.48 5.17
CA THR A 51 11.59 16.66 4.96
C THR A 51 11.27 17.29 3.61
N ASP A 52 12.29 17.62 2.80
CA ASP A 52 12.09 18.11 1.44
C ASP A 52 11.78 16.93 0.51
N PRO A 53 10.59 16.87 -0.12
CA PRO A 53 10.26 15.80 -1.05
C PRO A 53 11.19 15.71 -2.26
N VAL A 54 11.81 16.81 -2.71
CA VAL A 54 12.78 16.79 -3.80
C VAL A 54 14.10 16.17 -3.36
N ALA A 55 14.59 16.54 -2.17
CA ALA A 55 15.80 15.95 -1.60
C ALA A 55 15.61 14.44 -1.36
N VAL A 56 14.48 14.02 -0.77
CA VAL A 56 14.19 12.61 -0.53
C VAL A 56 14.02 11.81 -1.82
N ALA A 57 13.42 12.39 -2.87
CA ALA A 57 13.30 11.73 -4.16
C ALA A 57 14.65 11.44 -4.84
N ARG A 58 15.68 12.25 -4.53
CA ARG A 58 17.06 12.04 -5.01
C ARG A 58 17.90 11.17 -4.08
N GLY A 59 17.50 11.07 -2.81
CA GLY A 59 18.08 10.18 -1.81
C GLY A 59 17.31 8.87 -1.72
N ALA A 60 16.77 8.57 -0.54
CA ALA A 60 16.03 7.34 -0.29
C ALA A 60 14.86 7.54 0.68
N MET A 61 13.77 6.79 0.46
CA MET A 61 12.69 6.65 1.44
C MET A 61 13.09 5.63 2.52
N LEU A 62 12.75 5.90 3.78
CA LEU A 62 13.00 4.97 4.88
C LEU A 62 11.88 3.94 5.01
N ALA A 63 12.20 2.78 5.58
CA ALA A 63 11.21 1.76 5.92
C ALA A 63 10.38 2.16 7.17
N PHE A 64 9.11 1.78 7.21
CA PHE A 64 8.31 2.01 8.42
C PHE A 64 8.84 1.16 9.59
N GLY A 65 8.77 1.67 10.82
CA GLY A 65 9.21 0.89 11.98
C GLY A 65 10.69 0.46 11.96
N GLY A 66 11.53 1.15 11.19
CA GLY A 66 12.98 0.92 11.13
C GLY A 66 13.34 -0.49 10.66
N HIS A 67 14.17 -1.19 11.44
CA HIS A 67 14.69 -2.52 11.08
C HIS A 67 13.59 -3.55 10.82
N LYS A 68 12.40 -3.43 11.44
CA LYS A 68 11.28 -4.35 11.23
C LYS A 68 10.65 -4.18 9.85
N GLY A 69 10.36 -2.94 9.43
CA GLY A 69 9.86 -2.69 8.08
C GLY A 69 10.92 -2.97 7.02
N SER A 70 12.20 -2.74 7.33
CA SER A 70 13.29 -3.12 6.44
C SER A 70 13.30 -4.64 6.20
N ALA A 71 13.15 -5.45 7.25
CA ALA A 71 13.08 -6.91 7.12
C ALA A 71 11.84 -7.34 6.28
N LEU A 72 10.69 -6.70 6.49
CA LEU A 72 9.49 -6.95 5.67
C LEU A 72 9.71 -6.53 4.20
N SER A 73 10.42 -5.44 3.95
CA SER A 73 10.73 -5.00 2.58
C SER A 73 11.64 -6.00 1.87
N THR A 74 12.66 -6.52 2.55
CA THR A 74 13.52 -7.58 2.01
C THR A 74 12.73 -8.87 1.76
N MET A 75 11.82 -9.24 2.66
CA MET A 75 10.94 -10.40 2.45
C MET A 75 10.11 -10.24 1.17
N VAL A 76 9.55 -9.06 0.91
CA VAL A 76 8.77 -8.78 -0.31
C VAL A 76 9.64 -8.89 -1.57
N GLU A 77 10.85 -8.31 -1.58
CA GLU A 77 11.79 -8.45 -2.71
C GLU A 77 12.11 -9.91 -3.03
N LEU A 78 12.35 -10.72 -1.99
CA LEU A 78 12.64 -12.14 -2.16
C LEU A 78 11.43 -12.92 -2.69
N MET A 79 10.22 -12.62 -2.20
CA MET A 79 9.00 -13.37 -2.55
C MET A 79 8.40 -12.96 -3.90
N ALA A 80 8.38 -11.66 -4.20
CA ALA A 80 7.73 -11.11 -5.39
C ALA A 80 8.71 -10.85 -6.55
N GLY A 81 10.02 -10.89 -6.31
CA GLY A 81 11.04 -10.90 -7.37
C GLY A 81 11.67 -12.29 -7.47
N ALA A 82 12.73 -12.50 -6.70
CA ALA A 82 13.64 -13.64 -6.86
C ALA A 82 12.96 -15.02 -6.83
N LEU A 83 12.02 -15.26 -5.92
CA LEU A 83 11.36 -16.56 -5.75
C LEU A 83 10.55 -16.98 -6.98
N ILE A 84 9.85 -16.04 -7.60
CA ILE A 84 8.99 -16.30 -8.77
C ILE A 84 9.70 -16.09 -10.10
N GLY A 85 11.00 -15.75 -10.06
CA GLY A 85 11.82 -15.50 -11.26
C GLY A 85 11.54 -14.15 -11.92
N ASP A 86 10.94 -13.21 -11.19
CA ASP A 86 10.72 -11.84 -11.65
C ASP A 86 11.83 -10.92 -11.15
N TRP A 87 11.84 -9.68 -11.60
CA TRP A 87 12.86 -8.70 -11.27
C TRP A 87 12.74 -8.19 -9.83
N THR A 88 13.89 -8.04 -9.18
CA THR A 88 14.01 -7.22 -7.97
C THR A 88 13.83 -5.74 -8.31
N SER A 89 13.52 -4.90 -7.32
CA SER A 89 13.38 -3.45 -7.54
C SER A 89 14.64 -2.83 -8.15
N ARG A 90 15.83 -3.35 -7.82
CA ARG A 90 17.10 -2.86 -8.36
C ARG A 90 17.25 -3.20 -9.85
N GLU A 91 16.83 -4.39 -10.27
CA GLU A 91 16.85 -4.80 -11.68
C GLU A 91 15.81 -4.02 -12.49
N SER A 92 14.63 -3.81 -11.91
CA SER A 92 13.58 -2.96 -12.48
C SER A 92 14.06 -1.53 -12.73
N LEU A 93 14.73 -0.93 -11.74
CA LEU A 93 15.34 0.41 -11.87
C LEU A 93 16.44 0.45 -12.93
N ALA A 94 17.26 -0.59 -13.02
CA ALA A 94 18.32 -0.67 -14.04
C ALA A 94 17.72 -0.80 -15.46
N PHE A 95 16.60 -1.51 -15.59
CA PHE A 95 15.90 -1.62 -16.86
C PHE A 95 15.16 -0.33 -17.26
N ASP A 96 14.60 0.39 -16.30
CA ASP A 96 13.93 1.68 -16.55
C ASP A 96 14.88 2.70 -17.20
N ASP A 97 16.18 2.64 -16.89
CA ASP A 97 17.24 3.52 -17.45
C ASP A 97 16.88 5.02 -17.39
N GLY A 98 16.13 5.42 -16.36
CA GLY A 98 15.69 6.80 -16.16
C GLY A 98 14.54 7.25 -17.07
N ALA A 99 13.90 6.32 -17.78
CA ALA A 99 12.68 6.59 -18.55
C ALA A 99 11.52 7.06 -17.66
N GLY A 100 11.55 6.72 -16.36
CA GLY A 100 10.51 7.09 -15.40
C GLY A 100 9.19 6.38 -15.69
N VAL A 101 9.26 5.18 -16.27
CA VAL A 101 8.09 4.35 -16.54
C VAL A 101 7.67 3.59 -15.27
N THR A 102 6.53 2.91 -15.37
CA THR A 102 6.04 2.08 -14.24
C THR A 102 7.04 0.95 -14.00
N PRO A 103 7.46 0.69 -12.75
CA PRO A 103 8.41 -0.39 -12.47
C PRO A 103 7.88 -1.72 -13.00
N CYS A 104 8.71 -2.45 -13.75
CA CYS A 104 8.48 -3.86 -14.03
C CYS A 104 8.77 -4.66 -12.75
N HIS A 105 7.76 -5.30 -12.17
CA HIS A 105 7.92 -6.08 -10.95
C HIS A 105 7.00 -7.29 -10.99
N GLY A 106 7.30 -8.29 -10.14
CA GLY A 106 6.41 -9.41 -9.92
C GLY A 106 5.41 -9.14 -8.80
N GLU A 107 4.43 -10.05 -8.71
CA GLU A 107 3.43 -10.08 -7.65
C GLU A 107 3.21 -11.52 -7.21
N LEU A 108 3.21 -11.76 -5.89
CA LEU A 108 2.88 -13.05 -5.32
C LEU A 108 1.56 -12.96 -4.54
N ILE A 109 0.60 -13.79 -4.92
CA ILE A 109 -0.70 -13.92 -4.25
C ILE A 109 -0.76 -15.28 -3.56
N LEU A 110 -1.01 -15.26 -2.25
CA LEU A 110 -1.26 -16.47 -1.45
C LEU A 110 -2.72 -16.49 -1.04
N ALA A 111 -3.42 -17.55 -1.44
CA ALA A 111 -4.81 -17.79 -1.06
C ALA A 111 -4.87 -19.07 -0.22
N PHE A 112 -5.57 -19.00 0.91
CA PHE A 112 -5.75 -20.11 1.83
C PHE A 112 -7.23 -20.42 1.94
N ASP A 113 -7.58 -21.70 1.87
CA ASP A 113 -8.93 -22.16 2.22
C ASP A 113 -9.01 -22.28 3.76
N PRO A 114 -9.81 -21.43 4.43
CA PRO A 114 -9.94 -21.48 5.88
C PRO A 114 -10.52 -22.82 6.36
N LEU A 115 -11.40 -23.45 5.59
CA LEU A 115 -12.02 -24.73 5.95
C LEU A 115 -10.98 -25.84 5.99
N ALA A 116 -10.13 -25.90 4.97
CA ALA A 116 -9.05 -26.88 4.88
C ALA A 116 -8.00 -26.69 6.00
N LEU A 117 -7.68 -25.45 6.39
CA LEU A 117 -6.68 -25.16 7.42
C LEU A 117 -7.21 -25.25 8.85
N GLY A 118 -8.49 -24.91 9.08
CA GLY A 118 -9.05 -24.79 10.42
C GLY A 118 -9.83 -26.01 10.91
N GLY A 119 -9.55 -27.19 10.36
CA GLY A 119 -10.10 -28.47 10.82
C GLY A 119 -11.60 -28.66 10.50
N GLY A 120 -12.13 -27.94 9.51
CA GLY A 120 -13.50 -28.11 9.01
C GLY A 120 -14.62 -27.37 9.76
N ASP A 121 -14.33 -26.65 10.85
CA ASP A 121 -15.34 -25.89 11.60
C ASP A 121 -15.36 -24.40 11.20
N ALA A 122 -16.13 -24.10 10.14
CA ALA A 122 -16.27 -22.77 9.57
C ALA A 122 -16.86 -21.75 10.55
N ASP A 123 -17.88 -22.18 11.30
CA ASP A 123 -18.66 -21.32 12.16
C ASP A 123 -17.83 -20.89 13.37
N ALA A 124 -17.11 -21.83 13.98
CA ALA A 124 -16.23 -21.49 15.10
C ALA A 124 -15.05 -20.61 14.66
N GLN A 125 -14.51 -20.79 13.45
CA GLN A 125 -13.48 -19.90 12.90
C GLN A 125 -14.01 -18.48 12.71
N THR A 126 -15.19 -18.37 12.11
CA THR A 126 -15.87 -17.09 11.88
C THR A 126 -16.16 -16.39 13.20
N ALA A 127 -16.73 -17.10 14.18
CA ALA A 127 -17.03 -16.55 15.50
C ALA A 127 -15.79 -16.03 16.23
N ARG A 128 -14.66 -16.76 16.16
CA ARG A 128 -13.38 -16.31 16.74
C ARG A 128 -12.86 -15.03 16.09
N ALA A 129 -12.90 -14.96 14.76
CA ALA A 129 -12.46 -13.79 14.02
C ALA A 129 -13.36 -12.57 14.33
N GLU A 130 -14.67 -12.74 14.31
CA GLU A 130 -15.60 -11.64 14.59
C GLU A 130 -15.49 -11.12 16.03
N HIS A 131 -15.24 -11.99 17.00
CA HIS A 131 -14.97 -11.56 18.38
C HIS A 131 -13.73 -10.64 18.43
N LEU A 132 -12.62 -11.06 17.83
CA LEU A 132 -11.40 -10.23 17.76
C LEU A 132 -11.67 -8.88 17.08
N LEU A 133 -12.35 -8.89 15.93
CA LEU A 133 -12.62 -7.68 15.17
C LEU A 133 -13.59 -6.74 15.88
N HIS A 134 -14.56 -7.27 16.62
CA HIS A 134 -15.47 -6.48 17.45
C HIS A 134 -14.70 -5.81 18.60
N ALA A 135 -13.86 -6.55 19.31
CA ALA A 135 -13.05 -6.01 20.42
C ALA A 135 -12.10 -4.87 19.97
N ILE A 136 -11.57 -4.94 18.74
CA ILE A 136 -10.80 -3.84 18.15
C ILE A 136 -11.72 -2.66 17.82
N SER A 137 -12.88 -2.94 17.21
CA SER A 137 -13.82 -1.90 16.76
C SER A 137 -14.37 -1.03 17.89
N ASP A 138 -14.44 -1.56 19.11
CA ASP A 138 -14.88 -0.81 20.29
C ASP A 138 -13.88 0.29 20.72
N GLN A 139 -12.62 0.15 20.33
CA GLN A 139 -11.53 1.04 20.76
C GLN A 139 -10.86 1.78 19.60
N ALA A 140 -10.94 1.24 18.40
CA ALA A 140 -10.23 1.73 17.23
C ALA A 140 -10.97 1.39 15.94
N ARG A 141 -10.66 2.15 14.89
CA ARG A 141 -11.18 1.88 13.56
C ARG A 141 -10.49 0.67 12.95
N LEU A 142 -11.26 -0.28 12.39
CA LEU A 142 -10.64 -1.37 11.62
C LEU A 142 -10.00 -0.83 10.33
N PRO A 143 -8.92 -1.47 9.84
CA PRO A 143 -8.39 -1.24 8.52
C PRO A 143 -9.47 -1.26 7.43
N SER A 144 -9.24 -0.48 6.36
CA SER A 144 -10.14 -0.32 5.21
C SER A 144 -11.51 0.31 5.46
N GLN A 145 -11.99 0.51 6.70
CA GLN A 145 -13.32 1.09 6.94
C GLN A 145 -13.52 2.45 6.23
N ARG A 146 -12.51 3.32 6.25
CA ARG A 146 -12.52 4.59 5.49
C ARG A 146 -12.74 4.38 3.99
N ARG A 147 -12.18 3.32 3.42
CA ARG A 147 -12.30 2.99 1.99
C ARG A 147 -13.69 2.43 1.66
N PHE A 148 -14.31 1.67 2.56
CA PHE A 148 -15.68 1.18 2.36
C PHE A 148 -16.69 2.33 2.39
N THR A 149 -16.62 3.24 3.37
CA THR A 149 -17.47 4.44 3.39
C THR A 149 -17.22 5.33 2.16
N ALA A 150 -15.97 5.49 1.74
CA ALA A 150 -15.66 6.25 0.52
C ALA A 150 -16.27 5.60 -0.74
N ARG A 151 -16.29 4.26 -0.83
CA ARG A 151 -16.91 3.53 -1.93
C ARG A 151 -18.42 3.75 -1.97
N GLU A 152 -19.09 3.61 -0.84
CA GLU A 152 -20.55 3.85 -0.72
C GLU A 152 -20.91 5.27 -1.17
N ARG A 153 -20.15 6.28 -0.69
CA ARG A 153 -20.32 7.66 -1.13
C ARG A 153 -20.10 7.81 -2.64
N SER A 154 -19.00 7.27 -3.18
CA SER A 154 -18.72 7.37 -4.61
C SER A 154 -19.78 6.70 -5.49
N GLN A 155 -20.42 5.63 -5.01
CA GLN A 155 -21.53 4.98 -5.72
C GLN A 155 -22.81 5.82 -5.70
N ALA A 156 -23.07 6.55 -4.62
CA ALA A 156 -24.26 7.40 -4.47
C ALA A 156 -24.11 8.78 -5.14
N GLU A 157 -22.93 9.40 -5.03
CA GLU A 157 -22.69 10.81 -5.38
C GLU A 157 -21.77 10.99 -6.59
N GLY A 158 -21.16 9.90 -7.07
CA GLY A 158 -20.09 9.96 -8.07
C GLY A 158 -18.71 10.19 -7.46
N ILE A 159 -17.67 10.13 -8.30
CA ILE A 159 -16.28 10.31 -7.88
C ILE A 159 -15.88 11.77 -8.04
N ALA A 160 -15.52 12.43 -6.93
CA ALA A 160 -14.97 13.78 -6.97
C ALA A 160 -13.55 13.77 -7.57
N VAL A 161 -13.34 14.52 -8.64
CA VAL A 161 -12.05 14.67 -9.32
C VAL A 161 -11.76 16.16 -9.52
N PRO A 162 -10.52 16.66 -9.27
CA PRO A 162 -10.17 18.04 -9.58
C PRO A 162 -10.42 18.38 -11.05
N ALA A 163 -10.98 19.56 -11.33
CA ALA A 163 -11.37 19.95 -12.69
C ALA A 163 -10.21 19.87 -13.70
N ALA A 164 -9.00 20.27 -13.29
CA ALA A 164 -7.80 20.16 -14.12
C ALA A 164 -7.49 18.71 -14.51
N MET A 165 -7.54 17.78 -13.55
CA MET A 165 -7.32 16.35 -13.81
C MET A 165 -8.41 15.77 -14.73
N TYR A 166 -9.66 16.20 -14.58
CA TYR A 166 -10.73 15.78 -15.48
C TYR A 166 -10.50 16.26 -16.92
N GLN A 167 -10.05 17.52 -17.09
CA GLN A 167 -9.71 18.06 -18.41
C GLN A 167 -8.54 17.31 -19.06
N ASP A 168 -7.49 17.00 -18.28
CA ASP A 168 -6.36 16.19 -18.75
C ASP A 168 -6.82 14.81 -19.25
N ILE A 169 -7.70 14.14 -18.50
CA ILE A 169 -8.27 12.84 -18.88
C ILE A 169 -9.08 12.95 -20.18
N VAL A 170 -9.94 13.97 -20.31
CA VAL A 170 -10.74 14.17 -21.52
C VAL A 170 -9.85 14.43 -22.74
N GLN A 171 -8.83 15.28 -22.60
CA GLN A 171 -7.91 15.56 -23.71
C GLN A 171 -7.14 14.32 -24.18
N LEU A 172 -6.79 13.41 -23.26
CA LEU A 172 -6.13 12.15 -23.60
C LEU A 172 -7.09 11.13 -24.23
N ALA A 173 -8.39 11.23 -23.96
CA ALA A 173 -9.40 10.31 -24.47
C ALA A 173 -9.83 10.60 -25.92
N GLY A 174 -9.55 11.80 -26.44
CA GLY A 174 -9.98 12.28 -27.76
C GLY A 174 -11.36 12.92 -27.74
#